data_AF-A0A968PWV6-F1
#
_entry.id   AF-A0A968PWV6-F1
#
_cell.length_a   1.000
_cell.length_b   1.000
_cell.length_c   1.000
_cell.angle_alpha   90.00
_cell.angle_beta   90.00
_cell.angle_gamma   90.00
#
_symmetry.space_group_name_H-M   'P 1'
#
loop_
_entity.id
_entity.type
_entity.pdbx_description
1 polymer ?
#
loop_
_entity_poly.entity_id
_entity_poly.type
_entity_poly.pdbx_seq_one_letter_code
_entity_poly.pdbx_strand_id
1 'polypeptide(L)'
;MKARFLVVVPRTVDRAESTKNCSISPMLQDLYEKLENLPVQDVRLSREAEQRYYDFRESLRNRRKVTENSACRNALAKGKGYAGRLALVLHCIEWALDERKDLEDLRVLTLDTMERAINLEKFYLRQIELFNAGSSESDSLAKMMHDIQQAAERQLSGISLTEIYKGTVGRCAIASEEVKSSSKRSG
;
A
#
# COMPACT_ATOMS: atom_id res chain seq x y z
N MET A 1 -25.25 6.82 -13.16
CA MET A 1 -25.20 5.49 -12.50
C MET A 1 -24.50 5.69 -11.15
N LYS A 2 -25.21 5.54 -10.01
CA LYS A 2 -24.65 5.76 -8.66
C LYS A 2 -23.82 4.53 -8.25
N ALA A 3 -22.49 4.66 -8.19
CA ALA A 3 -21.65 3.65 -7.55
C ALA A 3 -21.95 3.64 -6.04
N ARG A 4 -22.49 2.51 -5.55
CA ARG A 4 -22.59 2.22 -4.12
C ARG A 4 -21.23 1.68 -3.68
N PHE A 5 -20.35 2.56 -3.25
CA PHE A 5 -19.14 2.13 -2.56
C PHE A 5 -19.54 1.65 -1.17
N LEU A 6 -19.18 0.40 -0.83
CA LEU A 6 -19.08 -0.03 0.57
C LEU A 6 -17.82 0.62 1.15
N VAL A 7 -17.82 1.95 1.29
CA VAL A 7 -16.86 2.60 2.18
C VAL A 7 -17.29 2.17 3.57
N VAL A 8 -16.60 1.18 4.14
CA VAL A 8 -16.60 1.01 5.60
C VAL A 8 -15.95 2.28 6.12
N VAL A 9 -16.77 3.30 6.37
CA VAL A 9 -16.39 4.40 7.24
C VAL A 9 -16.30 3.75 8.61
N PRO A 10 -15.09 3.56 9.18
CA PRO A 10 -14.98 3.02 10.52
C PRO A 10 -15.77 3.97 11.41
N ARG A 11 -16.89 3.48 11.97
CA ARG A 11 -17.56 4.24 13.02
C ARG A 11 -16.55 4.29 14.15
N THR A 12 -15.96 5.45 14.36
CA THR A 12 -15.24 5.75 15.60
C THR A 12 -16.30 5.71 16.68
N VAL A 13 -16.48 4.53 17.27
CA VAL A 13 -17.26 4.41 18.50
C VAL A 13 -16.61 5.34 19.50
N ASP A 14 -17.40 6.18 20.16
CA ASP A 14 -16.89 7.03 21.23
C ASP A 14 -16.09 6.16 22.19
N ARG A 15 -14.83 6.55 22.41
CA ARG A 15 -13.82 5.77 23.14
C ARG A 15 -14.25 5.41 24.58
N ALA A 16 -15.33 6.03 25.07
CA ALA A 16 -15.91 5.82 26.39
C ALA A 16 -16.94 4.68 26.47
N GLU A 17 -17.55 4.23 25.37
CA GLU A 17 -18.64 3.23 25.43
C GLU A 17 -18.20 1.79 25.10
N SER A 18 -17.06 1.59 24.44
CA SER A 18 -16.71 0.27 23.89
C SER A 18 -15.96 -0.67 24.84
N THR A 19 -15.58 -0.23 26.04
CA THR A 19 -14.82 -1.08 26.97
C THR A 19 -15.68 -2.07 27.74
N LYS A 20 -17.01 -1.96 27.67
CA LYS A 20 -17.87 -2.75 28.56
C LYS A 20 -18.11 -4.20 28.15
N ASN A 21 -17.89 -4.63 26.91
CA ASN A 21 -18.21 -6.02 26.50
C ASN A 21 -17.40 -6.53 25.29
N CYS A 22 -16.10 -6.23 25.17
CA CYS A 22 -15.28 -6.94 24.18
C CYS A 22 -14.80 -8.27 24.77
N SER A 23 -15.67 -9.28 24.77
CA SER A 23 -15.28 -10.65 25.12
C SER A 23 -14.40 -11.18 23.99
N ILE A 24 -13.08 -11.05 24.15
CA ILE A 24 -12.10 -11.73 23.30
C ILE A 24 -12.36 -13.23 23.43
N SER A 25 -12.40 -13.95 22.31
CA SER A 25 -12.52 -15.42 22.34
C SER A 25 -11.41 -16.00 23.23
N PRO A 26 -11.68 -17.00 24.09
CA PRO A 26 -10.65 -17.62 24.94
C PRO A 26 -9.40 -18.02 24.16
N MET A 27 -9.57 -18.59 22.95
CA MET A 27 -8.46 -18.91 22.04
C MET A 27 -7.56 -17.71 21.72
N LEU A 28 -8.17 -16.54 21.49
CA LEU A 28 -7.45 -15.34 21.12
C LEU A 28 -6.75 -14.72 22.34
N GLN A 29 -7.37 -14.82 23.53
CA GLN A 29 -6.73 -14.45 24.80
C GLN A 29 -5.48 -15.32 25.04
N ASP A 30 -5.60 -16.64 24.94
CA ASP A 30 -4.49 -17.58 25.11
C ASP A 30 -3.34 -17.29 24.13
N LEU A 31 -3.68 -16.96 22.87
CA LEU A 31 -2.69 -16.56 21.86
C LEU A 31 -1.92 -15.30 22.30
N TYR A 32 -2.62 -14.26 22.73
CA TYR A 32 -1.97 -13.02 23.16
C TYR A 32 -1.11 -13.22 24.40
N GLU A 33 -1.57 -13.98 25.38
CA GLU A 33 -0.80 -14.29 26.59
C GLU A 33 0.48 -15.08 26.25
N LYS A 34 0.42 -16.06 25.34
CA LYS A 34 1.62 -16.78 24.86
C LYS A 34 2.61 -15.87 24.16
N LEU A 35 2.13 -14.94 23.33
CA LEU A 35 2.98 -14.01 22.59
C LEU A 35 3.59 -12.93 23.51
N GLU A 36 2.88 -12.49 24.54
CA GLU A 36 3.37 -11.50 25.52
C GLU A 36 4.48 -12.09 26.41
N ASN A 37 4.35 -13.38 26.76
CA ASN A 37 5.35 -14.09 27.55
C ASN A 37 6.52 -14.66 26.72
N LEU A 38 6.55 -14.39 25.41
CA LEU A 38 7.59 -14.91 24.53
C LEU A 38 8.93 -14.22 24.84
N PRO A 39 10.00 -14.97 25.13
CA PRO A 39 11.31 -14.38 25.36
C PRO A 39 11.82 -13.69 24.09
N VAL A 40 12.63 -12.65 24.27
CA VAL A 40 13.30 -11.98 23.14
C VAL A 40 14.25 -12.97 22.47
N GLN A 41 14.03 -13.24 21.18
CA GLN A 41 14.84 -14.16 20.40
C GLN A 41 15.09 -13.64 18.98
N ASP A 42 16.25 -13.99 18.44
CA ASP A 42 16.58 -13.76 17.03
C ASP A 42 15.99 -14.87 16.15
N VAL A 43 15.03 -14.51 15.30
CA VAL A 43 14.49 -15.42 14.29
C VAL A 43 15.30 -15.28 13.00
N ARG A 44 15.82 -16.40 12.51
CA ARG A 44 16.54 -16.48 11.24
C ARG A 44 15.65 -17.11 10.18
N LEU A 45 15.87 -16.72 8.92
CA LEU A 45 15.24 -17.38 7.79
C LEU A 45 15.95 -18.70 7.52
N SER A 46 15.20 -19.75 7.15
CA SER A 46 15.81 -20.89 6.47
C SER A 46 16.47 -20.43 5.17
N ARG A 47 17.46 -21.18 4.68
CA ARG A 47 18.17 -20.83 3.44
C ARG A 47 17.23 -20.64 2.25
N GLU A 48 16.20 -21.48 2.18
CA GLU A 48 15.18 -21.43 1.12
C GLU A 48 14.26 -20.20 1.28
N ALA A 49 13.84 -19.90 2.52
CA ALA A 49 13.05 -18.72 2.82
C ALA A 49 13.83 -17.42 2.51
N GLU A 50 15.13 -17.40 2.80
CA GLU A 50 16.01 -16.28 2.50
C GLU A 50 16.13 -16.04 1.00
N GLN A 51 16.41 -17.09 0.22
CA GLN A 51 16.45 -16.99 -1.24
C GLN A 51 15.11 -16.50 -1.80
N ARG A 52 14.01 -17.09 -1.33
CA ARG A 52 12.66 -16.73 -1.78
C ARG A 52 12.30 -15.27 -1.48
N TYR A 53 12.72 -14.77 -0.32
CA TYR A 53 12.55 -13.39 0.09
C TYR A 53 13.44 -12.44 -0.72
N TYR A 54 14.68 -12.84 -1.03
CA TYR A 54 15.57 -12.09 -1.93
C TYR A 54 14.94 -11.91 -3.33
N ASP A 55 14.44 -13.00 -3.93
CA ASP A 55 13.80 -12.95 -5.25
C ASP A 55 12.58 -12.04 -5.26
N PHE A 56 11.77 -12.10 -4.19
CA PHE A 56 10.64 -11.21 -4.02
C PHE A 56 11.08 -9.74 -3.95
N ARG A 57 12.13 -9.42 -3.17
CA ARG A 57 12.66 -8.05 -3.05
C ARG A 57 13.15 -7.51 -4.39
N GLU A 58 13.85 -8.32 -5.18
CA GLU A 58 14.31 -7.91 -6.50
C GLU A 58 13.14 -7.73 -7.47
N SER A 59 12.10 -8.56 -7.39
CA SER A 59 10.86 -8.36 -8.16
C SER A 59 10.20 -7.00 -7.86
N LEU A 60 10.13 -6.60 -6.58
CA LEU A 60 9.59 -5.31 -6.17
C LEU A 60 10.45 -4.16 -6.68
N ARG A 61 11.78 -4.30 -6.60
CA ARG A 61 12.73 -3.30 -7.10
C ARG A 61 12.54 -3.07 -8.60
N ASN A 62 12.41 -4.14 -9.38
CA ASN A 62 12.23 -4.04 -10.83
C ASN A 62 10.86 -3.44 -11.19
N ARG A 63 9.78 -3.88 -10.54
CA ARG A 63 8.45 -3.26 -10.70
C ARG A 63 8.45 -1.77 -10.38
N ARG A 64 9.16 -1.36 -9.32
CA ARG A 64 9.25 0.04 -8.91
C ARG A 64 9.86 0.93 -9.98
N LYS A 65 10.86 0.45 -10.74
CA LYS A 65 11.53 1.21 -11.80
C LYS A 65 10.59 1.57 -12.95
N VAL A 66 9.65 0.68 -13.28
CA VAL A 66 8.71 0.85 -14.40
C VAL A 66 7.35 1.41 -13.96
N THR A 67 7.12 1.57 -12.66
CA THR A 67 5.84 2.09 -12.13
C THR A 67 5.82 3.62 -12.18
N GLU A 68 4.91 4.20 -12.95
CA GLU A 68 4.75 5.66 -13.08
C GLU A 68 4.03 6.30 -11.88
N ASN A 69 2.93 5.68 -11.42
CA ASN A 69 2.15 6.19 -10.29
C ASN A 69 3.00 6.23 -9.00
N SER A 70 3.09 7.41 -8.38
CA SER A 70 3.93 7.66 -7.21
C SER A 70 3.47 6.91 -5.97
N ALA A 71 2.15 6.76 -5.76
CA ALA A 71 1.59 6.01 -4.65
C ALA A 71 1.93 4.52 -4.76
N CYS A 72 1.75 3.92 -5.94
CA CYS A 72 2.14 2.55 -6.23
C CYS A 72 3.66 2.36 -6.06
N ARG A 73 4.48 3.29 -6.55
CA ARG A 73 5.94 3.25 -6.40
C ARG A 73 6.38 3.28 -4.93
N ASN A 74 5.69 4.05 -4.11
CA ASN A 74 5.94 4.14 -2.67
C ASN A 74 5.51 2.86 -1.93
N ALA A 75 4.38 2.28 -2.31
CA ALA A 75 3.93 0.99 -1.77
C ALA A 75 4.96 -0.12 -2.08
N LEU A 76 5.40 -0.22 -3.33
CA LEU A 76 6.44 -1.17 -3.76
C LEU A 76 7.77 -1.00 -2.99
N ALA A 77 8.14 0.24 -2.66
CA ALA A 77 9.36 0.50 -1.88
C ALA A 77 9.28 -0.06 -0.45
N LYS A 78 8.08 -0.06 0.14
CA LYS A 78 7.82 -0.55 1.50
C LYS A 78 7.53 -2.06 1.55
N GLY A 79 7.07 -2.64 0.45
CA GLY A 79 6.55 -4.01 0.45
C GLY A 79 7.52 -5.08 0.94
N LYS A 80 8.84 -4.91 0.74
CA LYS A 80 9.84 -5.82 1.35
C LYS A 80 9.72 -5.85 2.87
N GLY A 81 9.62 -4.69 3.51
CA GLY A 81 9.57 -4.56 4.96
C GLY A 81 8.28 -5.12 5.51
N TYR A 82 7.17 -4.93 4.81
CA TYR A 82 5.88 -5.51 5.19
C TYR A 82 5.86 -7.02 5.04
N ALA A 83 6.34 -7.59 3.93
CA ALA A 83 6.46 -9.04 3.79
C ALA A 83 7.30 -9.67 4.91
N GLY A 84 8.44 -9.07 5.29
CA GLY A 84 9.26 -9.57 6.40
C GLY A 84 8.53 -9.51 7.75
N ARG A 85 7.80 -8.42 8.04
CA ARG A 85 7.00 -8.29 9.26
C ARG A 85 5.83 -9.27 9.29
N LEU A 86 5.13 -9.43 8.17
CA LEU A 86 4.05 -10.40 8.03
C LEU A 86 4.56 -11.82 8.25
N ALA A 87 5.73 -12.16 7.70
CA ALA A 87 6.35 -13.46 7.89
C ALA A 87 6.65 -13.72 9.38
N LEU A 88 7.26 -12.76 10.07
CA LEU A 88 7.55 -12.88 11.50
C LEU A 88 6.27 -13.05 12.33
N VAL A 89 5.26 -12.22 12.08
CA VAL A 89 3.97 -12.30 12.79
C VAL A 89 3.30 -13.65 12.57
N LEU A 90 3.24 -14.12 11.32
CA LEU A 90 2.69 -15.44 11.00
C LEU A 90 3.46 -16.55 11.71
N HIS A 91 4.80 -16.49 11.68
CA HIS A 91 5.66 -17.47 12.35
C HIS A 91 5.40 -17.55 13.85
N CYS A 92 5.29 -16.39 14.53
CA CYS A 92 4.97 -16.33 15.96
C CYS A 92 3.57 -16.88 16.26
N ILE A 93 2.57 -16.57 15.42
CA ILE A 93 1.20 -17.09 15.58
C ILE A 93 1.17 -18.61 15.38
N GLU A 94 1.82 -19.12 14.33
CA GLU A 94 1.93 -20.56 14.03
C GLU A 94 2.71 -21.32 15.10
N TRP A 95 3.62 -20.67 15.80
CA TRP A 95 4.29 -21.22 16.97
C TRP A 95 3.36 -21.26 18.19
N ALA A 96 2.71 -20.14 18.52
CA ALA A 96 1.87 -20.03 19.71
C ALA A 96 0.62 -20.92 19.65
N LEU A 97 0.11 -21.21 18.45
CA LEU A 97 -1.03 -22.10 18.23
C LEU A 97 -0.66 -23.59 18.18
N ASP A 98 0.61 -23.94 18.03
CA ASP A 98 1.07 -25.34 17.97
C ASP A 98 1.71 -25.76 19.28
N GLU A 99 0.96 -26.48 20.11
CA GLU A 99 1.40 -26.93 21.44
C GLU A 99 2.57 -27.92 21.40
N ARG A 100 2.94 -28.43 20.23
CA ARG A 100 4.04 -29.38 20.06
C ARG A 100 5.39 -28.70 19.83
N LYS A 101 5.39 -27.41 19.48
CA LYS A 101 6.60 -26.67 19.15
C LYS A 101 7.31 -26.17 20.39
N ASP A 102 8.63 -26.26 20.37
CA ASP A 102 9.47 -25.68 21.40
C ASP A 102 10.04 -24.31 20.96
N LEU A 103 10.86 -23.70 21.81
CA LEU A 103 11.50 -22.42 21.49
C LEU A 103 12.55 -22.55 20.37
N GLU A 104 13.08 -23.73 20.08
CA GLU A 104 14.03 -23.91 18.98
C GLU A 104 13.32 -23.89 17.62
N ASP A 105 12.10 -24.41 17.54
CA ASP A 105 11.24 -24.30 16.36
C ASP A 105 10.92 -22.84 15.98
N LEU A 106 10.88 -21.94 16.98
CA LEU A 106 10.66 -20.52 16.75
C LEU A 106 11.87 -19.84 16.08
N ARG A 107 13.09 -20.34 16.26
CA ARG A 107 14.31 -19.68 15.77
C ARG A 107 14.45 -19.68 14.26
N VAL A 108 13.78 -20.60 13.56
CA VAL A 108 13.92 -20.78 12.11
C VAL A 108 12.57 -20.60 11.43
N LEU A 109 12.45 -19.52 10.66
CA LEU A 109 11.29 -19.26 9.82
C LEU A 109 11.41 -20.07 8.52
N THR A 110 10.38 -20.86 8.22
CA THR A 110 10.38 -21.79 7.09
C THR A 110 9.98 -21.12 5.77
N LEU A 111 10.30 -21.78 4.65
CA LEU A 111 9.90 -21.31 3.31
C LEU A 111 8.38 -21.11 3.22
N ASP A 112 7.62 -22.06 3.73
CA ASP A 112 6.16 -22.08 3.70
C ASP A 112 5.53 -20.83 4.37
N THR A 113 6.00 -20.46 5.56
CA THR A 113 5.56 -19.22 6.24
C THR A 113 5.93 -17.97 5.44
N MET A 114 7.12 -17.94 4.83
CA MET A 114 7.55 -16.82 3.98
C MET A 114 6.70 -16.71 2.71
N GLU A 115 6.31 -17.82 2.09
CA GLU A 115 5.45 -17.82 0.91
C GLU A 115 4.06 -17.26 1.23
N ARG A 116 3.45 -17.68 2.34
CA ARG A 116 2.19 -17.12 2.83
C ARG A 116 2.28 -15.61 3.03
N ALA A 117 3.34 -15.14 3.69
CA ALA A 117 3.56 -13.71 3.93
C ALA A 117 3.72 -12.91 2.63
N ILE A 118 4.50 -13.43 1.67
CA ILE A 118 4.68 -12.81 0.36
C ILE A 118 3.35 -12.75 -0.41
N ASN A 119 2.54 -13.81 -0.33
CA ASN A 119 1.24 -13.84 -1.00
C ASN A 119 0.28 -12.82 -0.40
N LEU A 120 0.30 -12.66 0.93
CA LEU A 120 -0.48 -11.64 1.62
C LEU A 120 -0.03 -10.22 1.24
N GLU A 121 1.29 -9.97 1.18
CA GLU A 121 1.81 -8.68 0.73
C GLU A 121 1.46 -8.39 -0.75
N LYS A 122 1.56 -9.39 -1.63
CA LYS A 122 1.15 -9.26 -3.04
C LYS A 122 -0.33 -8.89 -3.15
N PHE A 123 -1.18 -9.50 -2.32
CA PHE A 123 -2.59 -9.15 -2.26
C PHE A 123 -2.79 -7.67 -1.91
N TYR A 124 -2.15 -7.17 -0.84
CA TYR A 124 -2.28 -5.77 -0.44
C TYR A 124 -1.71 -4.80 -1.47
N LEU A 125 -0.56 -5.10 -2.07
CA LEU A 125 0.00 -4.30 -3.17
C LEU A 125 -0.98 -4.23 -4.34
N ARG A 126 -1.65 -5.34 -4.66
CA ARG A 126 -2.65 -5.36 -5.74
C ARG A 126 -3.87 -4.52 -5.41
N GLN A 127 -4.32 -4.49 -4.16
CA GLN A 127 -5.41 -3.59 -3.73
C GLN A 127 -5.04 -2.12 -3.94
N ILE A 128 -3.81 -1.73 -3.60
CA ILE A 128 -3.32 -0.36 -3.82
C ILE A 128 -3.29 -0.02 -5.31
N GLU A 129 -2.80 -0.94 -6.15
CA GLU A 129 -2.78 -0.76 -7.61
C GLU A 129 -4.20 -0.58 -8.16
N LEU A 130 -5.15 -1.43 -7.76
CA LEU A 130 -6.55 -1.35 -8.21
C LEU A 130 -7.20 -0.03 -7.78
N PHE A 131 -6.96 0.39 -6.54
CA PHE A 131 -7.47 1.66 -6.02
C PHE A 131 -6.95 2.84 -6.85
N ASN A 132 -5.65 2.87 -7.16
CA ASN A 132 -5.04 3.95 -7.94
C ASN A 132 -5.40 3.88 -9.44
N ALA A 133 -5.60 2.68 -10.00
CA ALA A 133 -6.06 2.51 -11.38
C ALA A 133 -7.47 3.07 -11.58
N GLY A 134 -8.38 2.84 -10.62
CA GLY A 134 -9.73 3.43 -10.64
C GLY A 134 -9.77 4.93 -10.40
N SER A 135 -8.70 5.51 -9.83
CA SER A 135 -8.60 6.94 -9.54
C SER A 135 -8.06 7.75 -10.73
N SER A 136 -7.26 7.15 -11.62
CA SER A 136 -6.63 7.88 -12.74
C SER A 136 -7.64 8.55 -13.71
N GLU A 137 -8.80 7.96 -13.96
CA GLU A 137 -9.83 8.60 -14.80
C GLU A 137 -10.57 9.72 -14.06
N SER A 138 -10.88 9.52 -12.78
CA SER A 138 -11.58 10.52 -11.96
C SER A 138 -10.67 11.69 -11.58
N ASP A 139 -9.38 11.45 -11.35
CA ASP A 139 -8.41 12.48 -10.95
C ASP A 139 -8.09 13.43 -12.10
N SER A 140 -8.10 12.93 -13.34
CA SER A 140 -7.98 13.78 -14.54
C SER A 140 -9.16 14.75 -14.66
N LEU A 141 -10.38 14.24 -14.46
CA LEU A 141 -11.60 15.06 -14.48
C LEU A 141 -11.67 16.00 -13.27
N ALA A 142 -11.37 15.52 -12.07
CA ALA A 142 -11.38 16.32 -10.84
C ALA A 142 -10.33 17.44 -10.89
N LYS A 143 -9.14 17.16 -11.42
CA LYS A 143 -8.11 18.17 -11.68
C LYS A 143 -8.58 19.20 -12.72
N MET A 144 -9.20 18.75 -13.81
CA MET A 144 -9.77 19.65 -14.81
C MET A 144 -10.88 20.54 -14.23
N MET A 145 -11.77 19.98 -13.40
CA MET A 145 -12.82 20.74 -12.72
C MET A 145 -12.26 21.74 -11.70
N HIS A 146 -11.23 21.36 -10.95
CA HIS A 146 -10.55 22.26 -10.02
C HIS A 146 -9.82 23.40 -10.75
N ASP A 147 -9.20 23.13 -11.90
CA ASP A 147 -8.58 24.16 -12.74
C ASP A 147 -9.63 25.13 -13.31
N ILE A 148 -10.80 24.62 -13.71
CA ILE A 148 -11.94 25.45 -14.15
C ILE A 148 -12.47 26.31 -12.99
N GLN A 149 -12.63 25.73 -11.79
CA GLN A 149 -13.11 26.46 -10.62
C GLN A 149 -12.12 27.56 -10.21
N GLN A 150 -10.82 27.26 -10.17
CA GLN A 150 -9.79 28.26 -9.86
C GLN A 150 -9.72 29.37 -10.92
N ALA A 151 -9.97 29.05 -12.20
CA ALA A 151 -10.10 30.06 -13.24
C ALA A 151 -11.32 30.96 -12.99
N ALA A 152 -12.47 30.37 -12.63
CA ALA A 152 -13.71 31.09 -12.32
C ALA A 152 -13.58 32.01 -11.11
N GLU A 153 -12.88 31.57 -10.07
CA GLU A 153 -12.63 32.38 -8.86
C GLU A 153 -11.71 33.58 -9.14
N ARG A 154 -10.86 33.52 -10.16
CA ARG A 154 -9.95 34.61 -10.55
C ARG A 154 -10.61 35.70 -11.39
N GLN A 155 -11.80 35.47 -11.94
CA GLN A 155 -12.49 36.43 -12.82
C GLN A 155 -14.01 36.47 -12.54
N LEU A 156 -14.46 37.57 -11.93
CA LEU A 156 -15.87 37.84 -11.63
C LEU A 156 -16.75 38.12 -12.87
N SER A 157 -16.16 38.34 -14.04
CA SER A 157 -16.87 38.46 -15.31
C SER A 157 -16.79 37.12 -16.05
N GLY A 158 -17.92 36.42 -16.17
CA GLY A 158 -18.01 35.02 -16.62
C GLY A 158 -17.06 34.59 -17.75
N ILE A 159 -16.55 33.36 -17.63
CA ILE A 159 -15.51 32.82 -18.50
C ILE A 159 -16.09 32.27 -19.81
N SER A 160 -15.41 32.59 -20.91
CA SER A 160 -15.68 31.97 -22.21
C SER A 160 -14.96 30.61 -22.33
N LEU A 161 -15.64 29.58 -22.85
CA LEU A 161 -15.09 28.24 -23.09
C LEU A 161 -13.76 28.23 -23.87
N THR A 162 -13.53 29.24 -24.70
CA THR A 162 -12.29 29.39 -25.49
C THR A 162 -11.08 29.81 -24.65
N GLU A 163 -11.26 30.50 -23.53
CA GLU A 163 -10.15 30.88 -22.62
C GLU A 163 -9.67 29.67 -21.79
N ILE A 164 -10.61 28.84 -21.35
CA ILE A 164 -10.32 27.58 -20.65
C ILE A 164 -9.53 26.63 -21.57
N TYR A 165 -9.96 26.51 -22.83
CA TYR A 165 -9.28 25.66 -23.82
C TYR A 165 -7.87 26.14 -24.13
N LYS A 166 -7.67 27.46 -24.28
CA LYS A 166 -6.32 28.05 -24.50
C LYS A 166 -5.40 27.86 -23.29
N GLY A 167 -5.92 27.97 -22.06
CA GLY A 167 -5.14 27.79 -20.84
C GLY A 167 -4.73 26.34 -20.56
N THR A 168 -5.58 25.38 -20.92
CA THR A 168 -5.34 23.93 -20.70
C THR A 168 -4.51 23.32 -21.83
N VAL A 169 -4.86 23.59 -23.09
CA VAL A 169 -4.12 23.06 -24.25
C VAL A 169 -2.79 23.80 -24.44
N GLY A 170 -2.74 25.11 -24.17
CA GLY A 170 -1.51 25.89 -24.24
C GLY A 170 -0.44 25.42 -23.25
N ARG A 171 -0.83 25.05 -22.02
CA ARG A 171 0.12 24.49 -21.03
C ARG A 171 0.56 23.07 -21.35
N CYS A 172 -0.31 22.24 -21.94
CA CYS A 172 0.09 20.92 -22.45
C CYS A 172 1.05 21.01 -23.65
N ALA A 173 0.91 22.03 -24.51
CA ALA A 173 1.82 22.28 -25.63
C ALA A 173 3.21 22.75 -25.15
N ILE A 174 3.27 23.65 -24.15
CA ILE A 174 4.54 24.13 -23.58
C ILE A 174 5.26 22.98 -22.84
N ALA A 175 4.53 22.13 -22.13
CA ALA A 175 5.09 20.95 -21.48
C ALA A 175 5.68 19.91 -22.47
N SER A 176 5.18 19.87 -23.71
CA SER A 176 5.70 18.98 -24.76
C SER A 176 6.86 19.61 -25.58
N GLU A 177 7.04 20.94 -25.55
CA GLU A 177 8.21 21.62 -26.12
C GLU A 177 9.39 21.72 -25.14
N GLU A 178 9.16 21.84 -23.83
CA GLU A 178 10.24 21.81 -22.82
C GLU A 178 10.93 20.43 -22.74
N VAL A 179 10.20 19.34 -23.00
CA VAL A 179 10.75 17.99 -23.12
C VAL A 179 11.64 17.85 -24.37
N LYS A 180 11.30 18.55 -25.47
CA LYS A 180 12.11 18.52 -26.72
C LYS A 180 13.33 19.45 -26.68
N SER A 181 13.28 20.56 -25.94
CA SER A 181 14.43 21.48 -25.79
C SER A 181 15.44 21.01 -24.74
N SER A 182 15.01 20.26 -23.72
CA SER A 182 15.91 19.61 -22.75
C SER A 182 16.66 18.41 -23.35
N SER A 183 16.09 17.75 -24.36
CA SER A 183 16.74 16.68 -25.13
C SER A 183 17.80 17.18 -26.14
N LYS A 184 17.90 18.49 -26.40
CA LYS A 184 18.92 19.07 -27.31
C LYS A 184 20.11 19.72 -26.60
N ARG A 185 20.13 19.76 -25.27
CA ARG A 185 21.23 20.36 -24.47
C ARG A 185 22.12 19.36 -23.74
N SER A 186 21.93 18.06 -23.95
CA SER A 186 22.78 17.02 -23.36
C SER A 186 23.08 15.92 -24.38
N GLY A 187 24.11 16.12 -25.22
CA GLY A 187 24.79 15.07 -25.99
C GLY A 187 24.18 14.75 -27.34
#